data_AF-A0A5Y1YGK6-F1
#
_entry.id   AF-A0A5Y1YGK6-F1
#
_cell.length_a   1.000
_cell.length_b   1.000
_cell.length_c   1.000
_cell.angle_alpha   90.00
_cell.angle_beta   90.00
_cell.angle_gamma   90.00
#
_symmetry.space_group_name_H-M   'P 1'
#
loop_
_entity.id
_entity.type
_entity.pdbx_description
1 polymer ?
#
loop_
_entity_poly.entity_id
_entity_poly.type
_entity_poly.pdbx_seq_one_letter_code
_entity_poly.pdbx_strand_id
1 'polypeptide(L)'
;TRVSPGPFELPDLSQNISGNLDVTVRESDGSVRTWQVNTASVPFMARQGQVRYKVAGGRPLYGGTHNNSTVSPDFLLGEATWGAFNNTSLYGGLIASTGDYRSAALGIGQNMGLLGALSADVTRSDARLPHGQKQSGYSYRINYAKTFDKTGSTLAFVGYRFSDRHFLSMPEYLQRRATDGGDAWHEKQSYTVTYSQSVPVLNMSAALSVSRLNYWNAQSNNNYMLSLNKVFSLGDLQGLSASVSFARNQYTGGGSQNQVYATISIPWGDSRQVSYSVQKDNRGGLQQ
;
A
#
# COMPACT_ATOMS: atom_id res chain seq x y z
N THR A 1 -10.35 3.90 14.27
CA THR A 1 -11.42 4.88 13.95
C THR A 1 -12.74 4.13 13.77
N ARG A 2 -13.89 4.79 13.95
CA ARG A 2 -15.21 4.22 13.62
C ARG A 2 -15.60 4.73 12.23
N VAL A 3 -16.15 3.86 11.39
CA VAL A 3 -16.62 4.19 10.04
C VAL A 3 -18.09 3.82 9.94
N SER A 4 -18.85 4.58 9.15
CA SER A 4 -20.25 4.25 8.85
C SER A 4 -20.33 2.96 8.03
N PRO A 5 -21.46 2.22 8.08
CA PRO A 5 -21.68 1.07 7.22
C PRO A 5 -21.53 1.44 5.72
N GLY A 6 -20.85 0.58 4.96
CA GLY A 6 -20.57 0.78 3.53
C GLY A 6 -19.09 1.00 3.20
N PRO A 7 -18.77 1.36 1.94
CA PRO A 7 -17.43 1.70 1.49
C PRO A 7 -16.97 2.94 2.21
N PHE A 8 -15.78 2.88 2.76
CA PHE A 8 -15.16 3.99 3.46
C PHE A 8 -13.83 4.31 2.82
N GLU A 9 -13.50 5.59 2.85
CA GLU A 9 -12.16 6.09 2.55
C GLU A 9 -11.57 6.63 3.86
N LEU A 10 -10.28 6.40 4.06
CA LEU A 10 -9.53 6.96 5.18
C LEU A 10 -8.57 8.01 4.62
N PRO A 11 -9.01 9.28 4.47
CA PRO A 11 -8.21 10.31 3.83
C PRO A 11 -7.01 10.74 4.69
N ASP A 12 -7.16 10.69 6.02
CA ASP A 12 -6.19 11.24 6.97
C ASP A 12 -5.18 10.20 7.47
N LEU A 13 -4.59 9.45 6.55
CA LEU A 13 -3.41 8.64 6.86
C LEU A 13 -2.17 9.54 6.81
N SER A 14 -1.34 9.48 7.86
CA SER A 14 -0.08 10.20 7.89
C SER A 14 0.77 9.86 6.67
N GLN A 15 1.32 10.88 6.00
CA GLN A 15 2.17 10.70 4.82
C GLN A 15 3.48 9.95 5.13
N ASN A 16 3.79 9.76 6.41
CA ASN A 16 4.95 8.97 6.87
C ASN A 16 4.66 7.47 6.97
N ILE A 17 3.43 7.02 6.68
CA ILE A 17 3.07 5.60 6.68
C ILE A 17 3.61 4.95 5.40
N SER A 18 4.41 3.90 5.55
CA SER A 18 5.01 3.16 4.45
C SER A 18 5.02 1.66 4.72
N GLY A 19 4.94 0.85 3.67
CA GLY A 19 5.03 -0.60 3.73
C GLY A 19 3.68 -1.29 3.56
N ASN A 20 3.55 -2.47 4.15
CA ASN A 20 2.31 -3.22 4.16
C ASN A 20 1.50 -2.85 5.41
N LEU A 21 0.22 -2.53 5.23
CA LEU A 21 -0.71 -2.14 6.29
C LEU A 21 -1.71 -3.26 6.51
N ASP A 22 -1.71 -3.84 7.71
CA ASP A 22 -2.76 -4.77 8.13
C ASP A 22 -3.98 -3.97 8.59
N VAL A 23 -5.06 -4.08 7.82
CA VAL A 23 -6.34 -3.43 8.08
C VAL A 23 -7.27 -4.46 8.70
N THR A 24 -7.68 -4.20 9.94
CA THR A 24 -8.66 -5.03 10.65
C THR A 24 -9.94 -4.24 10.91
N VAL A 25 -11.06 -4.72 10.37
CA VAL A 25 -12.40 -4.21 10.63
C VAL A 25 -13.14 -5.18 11.54
N ARG A 26 -13.63 -4.68 12.68
CA ARG A 26 -14.50 -5.41 13.60
C ARG A 26 -15.91 -4.86 13.46
N GLU A 27 -16.83 -5.72 13.04
CA GLU A 27 -18.23 -5.38 12.83
C GLU A 27 -19.02 -5.49 14.14
N SER A 28 -20.23 -4.91 14.17
CA SER A 28 -21.10 -4.90 15.35
C SER A 28 -21.62 -6.28 15.74
N ASP A 29 -21.65 -7.23 14.79
CA ASP A 29 -22.00 -8.64 15.01
C ASP A 29 -20.85 -9.46 15.63
N GLY A 30 -19.70 -8.82 15.90
CA GLY A 30 -18.49 -9.46 16.42
C GLY A 30 -17.62 -10.11 15.35
N SER A 31 -18.02 -10.10 14.08
CA SER A 31 -17.19 -10.60 13.00
C SER A 31 -15.97 -9.70 12.78
N VAL A 32 -14.83 -10.32 12.46
CA VAL A 32 -13.56 -9.62 12.24
C VAL A 32 -13.05 -9.94 10.85
N ARG A 33 -12.71 -8.88 10.11
CA ARG A 33 -12.24 -8.93 8.72
C ARG A 33 -10.85 -8.29 8.69
N THR A 34 -9.85 -9.05 8.25
CA THR A 34 -8.48 -8.56 8.15
C THR A 34 -7.96 -8.73 6.73
N TRP A 35 -7.33 -7.71 6.20
CA TRP A 35 -6.65 -7.73 4.90
C TRP A 35 -5.45 -6.80 4.92
N GLN A 36 -4.57 -6.93 3.92
CA GLN A 36 -3.31 -6.19 3.88
C GLN A 36 -3.23 -5.28 2.66
N VAL A 37 -3.00 -3.98 2.86
CA VAL A 37 -2.87 -3.00 1.77
C VAL A 37 -1.41 -2.54 1.69
N ASN A 38 -0.82 -2.59 0.50
CA ASN A 38 0.51 -2.02 0.27
C ASN A 38 0.40 -0.52 -0.03
N THR A 39 1.18 0.31 0.66
CA THR A 39 1.23 1.75 0.39
C THR A 39 1.97 2.03 -0.92
N ALA A 40 1.37 2.79 -1.83
CA ALA A 40 2.05 3.27 -3.02
C ALA A 40 3.20 4.23 -2.65
N SER A 41 4.45 3.81 -2.81
CA SER A 41 5.61 4.70 -2.65
C SER A 41 5.88 5.45 -3.95
N VAL A 42 5.64 6.77 -3.96
CA VAL A 42 6.03 7.62 -5.10
C VAL A 42 7.54 7.53 -5.32
N PRO A 43 8.03 7.53 -6.58
CA PRO A 43 9.45 7.53 -6.90
C PRO A 43 10.28 8.52 -6.08
N PHE A 44 11.43 8.06 -5.55
CA PHE A 44 12.39 8.89 -4.82
C PHE A 44 13.07 9.86 -5.79
N MET A 45 12.45 11.04 -5.96
CA MET A 45 12.95 12.10 -6.85
C MET A 45 13.32 13.35 -6.05
N ALA A 46 14.38 14.03 -6.51
CA ALA A 46 14.82 15.33 -6.04
C ALA A 46 14.88 16.31 -7.21
N ARG A 47 14.71 17.61 -6.93
CA ARG A 47 14.90 18.64 -7.96
C ARG A 47 16.38 18.66 -8.37
N GLN A 48 16.64 19.08 -9.61
CA GLN A 48 18.00 19.20 -10.13
C GLN A 48 18.89 20.01 -9.18
N GLY A 49 20.09 19.50 -8.90
CA GLY A 49 21.05 20.12 -8.01
C GLY A 49 20.74 19.98 -6.52
N GLN A 50 19.58 19.41 -6.15
CA GLN A 50 19.23 19.15 -4.75
C GLN A 50 19.64 17.73 -4.35
N VAL A 51 20.07 17.62 -3.08
CA VAL A 51 20.34 16.36 -2.42
C VAL A 51 19.42 16.25 -1.21
N ARG A 52 18.67 15.16 -1.14
CA ARG A 52 17.91 14.76 0.05
C ARG A 52 18.66 13.61 0.70
N TYR A 53 18.92 13.70 1.99
CA TYR A 53 19.59 12.64 2.74
C TYR A 53 18.85 12.37 4.04
N LYS A 54 18.95 11.14 4.52
CA LYS A 54 18.44 10.73 5.82
C LYS A 54 19.43 9.76 6.44
N VAL A 55 19.77 10.03 7.70
CA VAL A 55 20.59 9.16 8.52
C VAL A 55 19.81 8.86 9.79
N ALA A 56 19.75 7.59 10.15
CA ALA A 56 19.08 7.14 11.35
C ALA A 56 19.90 6.02 11.99
N GLY A 57 19.93 5.96 13.31
CA GLY A 57 20.58 4.87 14.03
C GLY A 57 19.95 4.68 15.39
N GLY A 58 20.00 3.45 15.89
CA GLY A 58 19.43 3.12 17.18
C GLY A 58 19.05 1.65 17.29
N ARG A 59 18.18 1.33 18.23
CA ARG A 59 17.66 -0.02 18.44
C ARG A 59 16.31 -0.17 17.77
N PRO A 60 16.10 -1.24 16.98
CA PRO A 60 14.79 -1.51 16.46
C PRO A 60 13.85 -1.94 17.60
N LEU A 61 12.59 -1.54 17.46
CA LEU A 61 11.51 -2.04 18.31
C LEU A 61 10.86 -3.23 17.59
N TYR A 62 10.54 -4.26 18.35
CA TYR A 62 9.81 -5.42 17.88
C TYR A 62 8.63 -5.65 18.82
N GLY A 63 7.46 -5.90 18.24
CA GLY A 63 6.20 -5.98 18.98
C GLY A 63 5.16 -5.00 18.42
N GLY A 64 3.90 -5.24 18.79
CA GLY A 64 2.77 -4.37 18.43
C GLY A 64 2.44 -3.37 19.54
N THR A 65 1.35 -2.64 19.36
CA THR A 65 0.91 -1.47 20.17
C THR A 65 0.86 -1.67 21.70
N HIS A 66 0.86 -2.91 22.19
CA HIS A 66 0.75 -3.24 23.62
C HIS A 66 1.96 -3.99 24.20
N ASN A 67 3.01 -4.30 23.42
CA ASN A 67 4.16 -5.06 23.92
C ASN A 67 5.43 -4.82 23.06
N ASN A 68 5.89 -3.57 22.97
CA ASN A 68 7.11 -3.24 22.26
C ASN A 68 8.33 -3.55 23.13
N SER A 69 9.14 -4.52 22.71
CA SER A 69 10.47 -4.75 23.29
C SER A 69 11.53 -4.26 22.32
N THR A 70 12.60 -3.67 22.86
CA THR A 70 13.80 -3.40 22.06
C THR A 70 14.43 -4.72 21.69
N VAL A 71 14.64 -4.96 20.40
CA VAL A 71 15.29 -6.18 19.92
C VAL A 71 16.69 -5.86 19.44
N SER A 72 17.67 -6.59 19.97
CA SER A 72 19.02 -6.58 19.42
C SER A 72 18.98 -7.19 18.01
N PRO A 73 19.62 -6.56 17.01
CA PRO A 73 20.78 -5.68 17.09
C PRO A 73 20.50 -4.19 16.83
N ASP A 74 21.41 -3.34 17.29
CA ASP A 74 21.49 -1.94 16.88
C ASP A 74 21.66 -1.83 15.35
N PHE A 75 21.04 -0.81 14.75
CA PHE A 75 21.11 -0.53 13.32
C PHE A 75 21.60 0.88 13.03
N LEU A 76 22.18 1.04 11.85
CA LEU A 76 22.48 2.31 11.20
C LEU A 76 21.91 2.26 9.79
N LEU A 77 21.18 3.32 9.41
CA LEU A 77 20.59 3.52 8.10
C LEU A 77 21.07 4.86 7.55
N GLY A 78 21.53 4.86 6.30
CA GLY A 78 21.82 6.06 5.54
C GLY A 78 21.22 5.95 4.16
N GLU A 79 20.45 6.94 3.73
CA GLU A 79 19.92 7.04 2.37
C GLU A 79 20.15 8.44 1.81
N ALA A 80 20.36 8.50 0.50
CA ALA A 80 20.52 9.75 -0.22
C ALA A 80 19.87 9.67 -1.60
N THR A 81 19.23 10.76 -2.01
CA THR A 81 18.69 10.99 -3.34
C THR A 81 19.30 12.27 -3.89
N TRP A 82 19.92 12.17 -5.07
CA TRP A 82 20.52 13.29 -5.77
C TRP A 82 19.79 13.54 -7.09
N GLY A 83 19.29 14.76 -7.28
CA GLY A 83 18.77 15.23 -8.57
C GLY A 83 19.91 15.52 -9.53
N ALA A 84 20.48 14.47 -10.12
CA ALA A 84 21.71 14.53 -10.91
C ALA A 84 21.55 15.38 -12.19
N PHE A 85 20.54 15.07 -13.02
CA PHE A 85 20.34 15.71 -14.33
C PHE A 85 18.92 16.29 -14.47
N ASN A 86 18.65 16.98 -15.58
CA ASN A 86 17.29 17.42 -15.92
C ASN A 86 16.35 16.22 -15.89
N ASN A 87 15.46 16.22 -14.89
CA ASN A 87 14.43 15.22 -14.67
C ASN A 87 14.91 13.81 -14.27
N THR A 88 16.21 13.61 -14.00
CA THR A 88 16.75 12.32 -13.54
C THR A 88 17.25 12.44 -12.10
N SER A 89 16.80 11.55 -11.23
CA SER A 89 17.27 11.40 -9.86
C SER A 89 17.96 10.06 -9.69
N LEU A 90 19.10 10.05 -9.03
CA LEU A 90 19.76 8.83 -8.56
C LEU A 90 19.56 8.74 -7.06
N TYR A 91 19.28 7.55 -6.56
CA TYR A 91 19.15 7.34 -5.13
C TYR A 91 19.81 6.03 -4.70
N GLY A 92 20.23 6.01 -3.44
CA GLY A 92 20.84 4.84 -2.85
C GLY A 92 20.67 4.85 -1.34
N GLY A 93 20.82 3.68 -0.75
CA GLY A 93 20.69 3.51 0.68
C GLY A 93 21.51 2.34 1.18
N LEU A 94 21.96 2.45 2.42
CA LEU A 94 22.71 1.43 3.14
C LEU A 94 22.06 1.21 4.49
N ILE A 95 21.91 -0.05 4.87
CA ILE A 95 21.54 -0.45 6.22
C ILE A 95 22.62 -1.39 6.72
N ALA A 96 23.15 -1.13 7.91
CA ALA A 96 24.07 -2.00 8.60
C ALA A 96 23.55 -2.24 10.01
N SER A 97 23.64 -3.47 10.48
CA SER A 97 23.31 -3.81 11.86
C SER A 97 24.45 -4.57 12.52
N THR A 98 24.56 -4.44 13.84
CA THR A 98 25.56 -5.14 14.65
C THR A 98 25.33 -6.65 14.72
N GLY A 99 24.20 -7.15 14.23
CA GLY A 99 23.85 -8.58 14.19
C GLY A 99 24.13 -9.27 12.85
N ASP A 100 25.13 -8.81 12.09
CA ASP A 100 25.47 -9.37 10.77
C ASP A 100 24.36 -9.24 9.71
N TYR A 101 23.63 -8.12 9.74
CA TYR A 101 22.74 -7.71 8.64
C TYR A 101 23.33 -6.52 7.89
N ARG A 102 23.42 -6.62 6.57
CA ARG A 102 23.80 -5.52 5.69
C ARG A 102 22.90 -5.50 4.48
N SER A 103 22.43 -4.33 4.08
CA SER A 103 21.75 -4.14 2.80
C SER A 103 22.24 -2.89 2.09
N ALA A 104 22.24 -2.98 0.77
CA ALA A 104 22.60 -1.88 -0.11
C ALA A 104 21.58 -1.78 -1.24
N ALA A 105 21.05 -0.59 -1.44
CA ALA A 105 20.09 -0.27 -2.48
C ALA A 105 20.66 0.80 -3.41
N LEU A 106 20.43 0.64 -4.71
CA LEU A 106 20.73 1.63 -5.74
C LEU A 106 19.55 1.71 -6.71
N GLY A 107 19.19 2.93 -7.09
CA GLY A 107 18.05 3.20 -7.93
C GLY A 107 18.16 4.46 -8.76
N ILE A 108 17.33 4.51 -9.78
CA ILE A 108 17.19 5.63 -10.70
C ILE A 108 15.70 5.98 -10.84
N GLY A 109 15.40 7.26 -10.86
CA GLY A 109 14.09 7.82 -11.14
C GLY A 109 14.17 8.80 -12.31
N GLN A 110 13.25 8.67 -13.26
CA GLN A 110 13.11 9.56 -14.40
C GLN A 110 11.72 10.18 -14.42
N ASN A 111 11.66 11.51 -14.41
CA ASN A 111 10.44 12.26 -14.67
C ASN A 111 10.31 12.53 -16.18
N MET A 112 9.33 11.91 -16.83
CA MET A 112 9.08 12.02 -18.26
C MET A 112 8.00 13.08 -18.58
N GLY A 113 7.66 13.95 -17.62
CA GLY A 113 6.67 15.00 -17.80
C GLY A 113 5.28 14.43 -18.10
N LEU A 114 4.78 14.65 -19.33
CA LEU A 114 3.46 14.19 -19.77
C LEU A 114 3.28 12.66 -19.73
N LEU A 115 4.36 11.90 -19.79
CA LEU A 115 4.33 10.44 -19.69
C LEU A 115 4.33 9.94 -18.23
N GLY A 116 4.45 10.82 -17.24
CA GLY A 116 4.56 10.47 -15.82
C GLY A 116 6.01 10.29 -15.36
N ALA A 117 6.21 9.62 -14.23
CA ALA A 117 7.49 9.31 -13.63
C ALA A 117 7.68 7.81 -13.48
N LEU A 118 8.89 7.33 -13.78
CA LEU A 118 9.29 5.93 -13.65
C LEU A 118 10.50 5.84 -12.71
N SER A 119 10.53 4.85 -11.82
CA SER A 119 11.73 4.52 -11.06
C SER A 119 11.97 3.02 -11.03
N ALA A 120 13.23 2.64 -10.99
CA ALA A 120 13.66 1.28 -10.76
C ALA A 120 14.81 1.25 -9.76
N ASP A 121 14.80 0.25 -8.88
CA ASP A 121 15.90 -0.02 -7.96
C ASP A 121 16.17 -1.50 -7.77
N VAL A 122 17.40 -1.76 -7.36
CA VAL A 122 17.87 -3.06 -6.90
C VAL A 122 18.40 -2.91 -5.49
N THR A 123 17.98 -3.82 -4.61
CA THR A 123 18.46 -3.92 -3.24
C THR A 123 19.06 -5.30 -3.04
N ARG A 124 20.33 -5.34 -2.62
CA ARG A 124 20.98 -6.56 -2.14
C ARG A 124 20.94 -6.59 -0.63
N SER A 125 20.64 -7.74 -0.05
CA SER A 125 20.84 -7.97 1.38
C SER A 125 21.69 -9.20 1.64
N ASP A 126 22.53 -9.09 2.66
CA ASP A 126 23.40 -10.12 3.21
C ASP A 126 23.09 -10.20 4.71
N ALA A 127 22.55 -11.33 5.18
CA ALA A 127 22.10 -11.52 6.55
C ALA A 127 22.56 -12.86 7.10
N ARG A 128 22.94 -12.92 8.39
CA ARG A 128 23.19 -14.18 9.11
C ARG A 128 22.18 -14.36 10.23
N LEU A 129 21.38 -15.42 10.15
CA LEU A 129 20.39 -15.77 11.17
C LEU A 129 21.06 -16.52 12.33
N PRO A 130 20.56 -16.39 13.58
CA PRO A 130 21.01 -17.23 14.69
C PRO A 130 20.81 -18.70 14.32
N HIS A 131 21.86 -19.53 14.47
CA HIS A 131 21.84 -20.96 14.16
C HIS A 131 21.54 -21.32 12.69
N GLY A 132 21.48 -20.34 11.79
CA GLY A 132 21.17 -20.52 10.37
C GLY A 132 22.35 -20.20 9.44
N GLN A 133 22.22 -20.59 8.17
CA GLN A 133 23.19 -20.22 7.15
C GLN A 133 23.07 -18.75 6.74
N LYS A 134 24.16 -18.19 6.22
CA LYS A 134 24.16 -16.85 5.63
C LYS A 134 23.19 -16.82 4.45
N GLN A 135 22.26 -15.87 4.47
CA GLN A 135 21.30 -15.60 3.41
C GLN A 135 21.77 -14.37 2.64
N SER A 136 21.85 -14.49 1.31
CA SER A 136 22.18 -13.37 0.42
C SER A 136 21.25 -13.37 -0.77
N GLY A 137 20.55 -12.28 -1.01
CA GLY A 137 19.61 -12.20 -2.12
C GLY A 137 19.38 -10.78 -2.62
N TYR A 138 18.59 -10.70 -3.68
CA TYR A 138 18.26 -9.45 -4.37
C TYR A 138 16.76 -9.20 -4.38
N SER A 139 16.40 -7.93 -4.30
CA SER A 139 15.05 -7.42 -4.51
C SER A 139 15.08 -6.35 -5.59
N TYR A 140 14.16 -6.44 -6.53
CA TYR A 140 14.01 -5.52 -7.64
C TYR A 140 12.67 -4.85 -7.52
N ARG A 141 12.60 -3.53 -7.65
CA ARG A 141 11.33 -2.80 -7.66
C ARG A 141 11.29 -1.82 -8.81
N ILE A 142 10.10 -1.72 -9.41
CA ILE A 142 9.76 -0.81 -10.49
C ILE A 142 8.48 -0.09 -10.09
N ASN A 143 8.49 1.23 -10.11
CA ASN A 143 7.32 2.06 -9.83
C ASN A 143 7.08 3.01 -11.00
N TYR A 144 5.83 3.12 -11.42
CA TYR A 144 5.36 4.08 -12.39
C TYR A 144 4.23 4.90 -11.78
N ALA A 145 4.31 6.21 -11.90
CA ALA A 145 3.30 7.13 -11.40
C ALA A 145 2.97 8.17 -12.47
N LYS A 146 1.69 8.40 -12.73
CA LYS A 146 1.24 9.43 -13.66
C LYS A 146 0.07 10.21 -13.08
N THR A 147 0.18 11.53 -13.18
CA THR A 147 -0.90 12.45 -12.87
C THR A 147 -1.43 13.08 -14.15
N PHE A 148 -2.75 13.16 -14.30
CA PHE A 148 -3.39 13.80 -15.46
C PHE A 148 -4.07 15.10 -15.01
N ASP A 149 -3.39 16.22 -15.23
CA ASP A 149 -3.89 17.54 -14.80
C ASP A 149 -5.05 18.03 -15.68
N LYS A 150 -5.04 17.69 -16.98
CA LYS A 150 -6.06 18.14 -17.95
C LYS A 150 -7.46 17.56 -17.71
N THR A 151 -7.57 16.41 -17.06
CA THR A 151 -8.86 15.76 -16.73
C THR A 151 -9.36 16.08 -15.32
N GLY A 152 -8.63 16.91 -14.57
CA GLY A 152 -9.10 17.45 -13.29
C GLY A 152 -8.98 16.52 -12.08
N SER A 153 -8.38 15.33 -12.21
CA SER A 153 -7.79 14.49 -11.15
C SER A 153 -7.66 13.06 -11.68
N THR A 154 -6.43 12.58 -11.87
CA THR A 154 -6.17 11.16 -12.10
C THR A 154 -4.82 10.80 -11.54
N LEU A 155 -4.77 9.89 -10.56
CA LEU A 155 -3.53 9.28 -10.09
C LEU A 155 -3.52 7.83 -10.59
N ALA A 156 -2.61 7.53 -11.52
CA ALA A 156 -2.32 6.18 -11.95
C ALA A 156 -0.98 5.76 -11.37
N PHE A 157 -0.97 4.76 -10.49
CA PHE A 157 0.22 4.19 -9.91
C PHE A 157 0.28 2.70 -10.23
N VAL A 158 1.46 2.24 -10.65
CA VAL A 158 1.78 0.82 -10.82
C VAL A 158 3.11 0.55 -10.12
N GLY A 159 3.08 -0.30 -9.11
CA GLY A 159 4.24 -0.78 -8.39
C GLY A 159 4.41 -2.29 -8.61
N TYR A 160 5.62 -2.69 -8.92
CA TYR A 160 6.02 -4.10 -8.98
C TYR A 160 7.28 -4.31 -8.17
N ARG A 161 7.29 -5.32 -7.31
CA ARG A 161 8.48 -5.79 -6.60
C ARG A 161 8.63 -7.29 -6.74
N PHE A 162 9.86 -7.72 -6.92
CA PHE A 162 10.25 -9.13 -6.86
C PHE A 162 11.41 -9.28 -5.87
N SER A 163 11.33 -10.28 -5.00
CA SER A 163 12.37 -10.59 -4.02
C SER A 163 12.75 -12.07 -4.12
N ASP A 164 14.05 -12.34 -4.21
CA ASP A 164 14.61 -13.69 -4.19
C ASP A 164 14.30 -14.39 -2.85
N ARG A 165 14.26 -15.73 -2.86
CA ARG A 165 14.10 -16.59 -1.66
C ARG A 165 15.13 -16.32 -0.57
N HIS A 166 16.31 -15.83 -0.95
CA HIS A 166 17.39 -15.54 -0.01
C HIS A 166 17.48 -14.06 0.38
N PHE A 167 16.66 -13.19 -0.22
CA PHE A 167 16.63 -11.76 0.13
C PHE A 167 15.84 -11.58 1.43
N LEU A 168 16.46 -10.96 2.45
CA LEU A 168 15.76 -10.58 3.67
C LEU A 168 15.70 -9.05 3.81
N SER A 169 14.51 -8.51 4.02
CA SER A 169 14.35 -7.14 4.51
C SER A 169 14.75 -7.04 5.99
N MET A 170 15.07 -5.84 6.48
CA MET A 170 15.41 -5.64 7.89
C MET A 170 14.27 -6.07 8.84
N PRO A 171 12.99 -5.75 8.57
CA PRO A 171 11.88 -6.26 9.39
C PRO A 171 11.79 -7.79 9.41
N GLU A 172 11.93 -8.46 8.26
CA GLU A 172 11.91 -9.94 8.19
C GLU A 172 13.10 -10.55 8.94
N TYR A 173 14.30 -9.95 8.81
CA TYR A 173 15.49 -10.38 9.55
C TYR A 173 15.28 -10.27 11.06
N LEU A 174 14.76 -9.14 11.54
CA LEU A 174 14.48 -8.93 12.95
C LEU A 174 13.42 -9.90 13.47
N GLN A 175 12.36 -10.12 12.69
CA GLN A 175 11.31 -11.07 13.04
C GLN A 175 11.86 -12.49 13.19
N ARG A 176 12.60 -12.99 12.19
CA ARG A 176 13.21 -14.32 12.27
C ARG A 176 14.24 -14.43 13.37
N ARG A 177 14.94 -13.35 13.70
CA ARG A 177 15.88 -13.33 14.83
C ARG A 177 15.15 -13.41 16.17
N ALA A 178 14.05 -12.67 16.32
CA ALA A 178 13.26 -12.65 17.54
C ALA A 178 12.49 -13.95 17.80
N THR A 179 12.21 -14.73 16.75
CA THR A 179 11.51 -16.01 16.84
C THR A 179 12.44 -17.23 16.68
N ASP A 180 13.76 -17.06 16.85
CA ASP A 180 14.77 -18.13 16.72
C ASP A 180 14.67 -18.95 15.42
N GLY A 181 14.40 -18.27 14.30
CA GLY A 181 14.27 -18.89 12.98
C GLY A 181 12.86 -19.38 12.65
N GLY A 182 11.85 -19.03 13.45
CA GLY A 182 10.45 -19.35 13.19
C GLY A 182 9.94 -18.85 11.83
N ASP A 183 8.84 -19.46 11.37
CA ASP A 183 8.24 -19.21 10.05
C ASP A 183 7.67 -17.79 9.93
N ALA A 184 8.50 -16.84 9.49
CA ALA A 184 8.04 -15.55 8.98
C ALA A 184 7.61 -15.68 7.52
N TRP A 185 6.51 -15.03 7.14
CA TRP A 185 6.09 -14.99 5.75
C TRP A 185 7.14 -14.30 4.90
N HIS A 186 7.55 -14.98 3.84
CA HIS A 186 8.68 -14.58 3.01
C HIS A 186 8.18 -13.99 1.70
N GLU A 187 8.26 -12.67 1.56
CA GLU A 187 7.68 -11.98 0.41
C GLU A 187 8.38 -12.39 -0.89
N LYS A 188 7.60 -12.82 -1.88
CA LYS A 188 8.09 -13.18 -3.22
C LYS A 188 7.88 -12.04 -4.20
N GLN A 189 6.63 -11.59 -4.33
CA GLN A 189 6.27 -10.54 -5.29
C GLN A 189 5.16 -9.67 -4.73
N SER A 190 5.24 -8.37 -4.96
CA SER A 190 4.15 -7.43 -4.71
C SER A 190 3.77 -6.73 -6.00
N TYR A 191 2.48 -6.72 -6.32
CA TYR A 191 1.88 -5.94 -7.39
C TYR A 191 0.90 -4.96 -6.76
N THR A 192 0.99 -3.69 -7.12
CA THR A 192 0.05 -2.66 -6.66
C THR A 192 -0.33 -1.79 -7.83
N VAL A 193 -1.62 -1.66 -8.08
CA VAL A 193 -2.19 -0.80 -9.12
C VAL A 193 -3.25 0.06 -8.46
N THR A 194 -3.10 1.37 -8.58
CA THR A 194 -4.09 2.33 -8.12
C THR A 194 -4.42 3.25 -9.27
N TYR A 195 -5.70 3.39 -9.56
CA TYR A 195 -6.21 4.24 -10.62
C TYR A 195 -7.44 4.97 -10.10
N SER A 196 -7.39 6.28 -10.02
CA SER A 196 -8.55 7.12 -9.74
C SER A 196 -8.77 8.06 -10.90
N GLN A 197 -10.01 8.21 -11.36
CA GLN A 197 -10.36 9.12 -12.45
C GLN A 197 -11.67 9.83 -12.13
N SER A 198 -11.63 11.16 -12.17
CA SER A 198 -12.83 11.98 -12.25
C SER A 198 -13.14 12.29 -13.72
N VAL A 199 -14.41 12.19 -14.12
CA VAL A 199 -14.92 12.56 -15.44
C VAL A 199 -15.98 13.64 -15.24
N PRO A 200 -15.59 14.94 -15.16
CA PRO A 200 -16.51 16.03 -14.86
C PRO A 200 -17.66 16.16 -15.87
N VAL A 201 -17.40 15.91 -17.15
CA VAL A 201 -18.41 15.98 -18.22
C VAL A 201 -19.58 15.01 -17.99
N LEU A 202 -19.33 13.91 -17.29
CA LEU A 202 -20.34 12.88 -16.97
C LEU A 202 -20.79 12.93 -15.51
N ASN A 203 -20.28 13.89 -14.71
CA ASN A 203 -20.45 13.94 -13.25
C ASN A 203 -20.18 12.58 -12.58
N MET A 204 -19.12 11.90 -13.03
CA MET A 204 -18.81 10.52 -12.63
C MET A 204 -17.38 10.42 -12.15
N SER A 205 -17.15 9.61 -11.13
CA SER A 205 -15.80 9.23 -10.70
C SER A 205 -15.69 7.71 -10.60
N ALA A 206 -14.50 7.21 -10.90
CA ALA A 206 -14.15 5.81 -10.82
C ALA A 206 -12.85 5.67 -10.06
N ALA A 207 -12.76 4.70 -9.16
CA ALA A 207 -11.49 4.31 -8.54
C ALA A 207 -11.32 2.80 -8.56
N LEU A 208 -10.10 2.37 -8.84
CA LEU A 208 -9.67 0.98 -8.87
C LEU A 208 -8.40 0.88 -8.01
N SER A 209 -8.39 -0.07 -7.10
CA SER A 209 -7.22 -0.41 -6.30
C SER A 209 -7.05 -1.92 -6.33
N VAL A 210 -5.89 -2.37 -6.76
CA VAL A 210 -5.53 -3.78 -6.84
C VAL A 210 -4.20 -3.97 -6.16
N SER A 211 -4.14 -4.85 -5.17
CA SER A 211 -2.89 -5.24 -4.53
C SER A 211 -2.80 -6.75 -4.45
N ARG A 212 -1.69 -7.31 -4.92
CA ARG A 212 -1.40 -8.74 -4.81
C ARG A 212 -0.04 -8.94 -4.19
N LEU A 213 0.00 -9.71 -3.12
CA LEU A 213 1.21 -10.07 -2.40
C LEU A 213 1.37 -11.58 -2.40
N ASN A 214 2.39 -12.06 -3.09
CA ASN A 214 2.74 -13.46 -3.15
C ASN A 214 3.89 -13.74 -2.19
N TYR A 215 3.84 -14.87 -1.51
CA TYR A 215 4.91 -15.33 -0.63
C TYR A 215 5.54 -16.61 -1.17
N TRP A 216 6.75 -16.93 -0.70
CA TRP A 216 7.44 -18.17 -1.03
C TRP A 216 6.96 -19.35 -0.19
N ASN A 217 6.55 -19.09 1.05
CA ASN A 217 6.19 -20.09 2.06
C ASN A 217 4.74 -19.95 2.55
N ALA A 218 3.92 -19.14 1.89
CA ALA A 218 2.52 -18.93 2.28
C ALA A 218 1.62 -18.67 1.07
N GLN A 219 0.30 -18.75 1.29
CA GLN A 219 -0.69 -18.39 0.26
C GLN A 219 -0.63 -16.90 -0.08
N SER A 220 -1.10 -16.52 -1.27
CA SER A 220 -1.09 -15.13 -1.70
C SER A 220 -2.20 -14.30 -1.04
N ASN A 221 -1.90 -13.04 -0.71
CA ASN A 221 -2.91 -12.02 -0.42
C ASN A 221 -3.33 -11.35 -1.72
N ASN A 222 -4.64 -11.28 -1.96
CA ASN A 222 -5.19 -10.61 -3.14
C ASN A 222 -6.31 -9.68 -2.70
N ASN A 223 -6.14 -8.37 -2.94
CA ASN A 223 -7.18 -7.38 -2.66
C ASN A 223 -7.50 -6.60 -3.93
N TYR A 224 -8.78 -6.48 -4.20
CA TYR A 224 -9.33 -5.76 -5.34
C TYR A 224 -10.46 -4.88 -4.83
N MET A 225 -10.43 -3.60 -5.18
CA MET A 225 -11.49 -2.66 -4.87
C MET A 225 -11.77 -1.85 -6.12
N LEU A 226 -13.03 -1.82 -6.53
CA LEU A 226 -13.53 -1.00 -7.63
C LEU A 226 -14.69 -0.19 -7.08
N SER A 227 -14.67 1.13 -7.24
CA SER A 227 -15.77 2.02 -6.90
C SER A 227 -16.13 2.89 -8.08
N LEU A 228 -17.43 3.06 -8.30
CA LEU A 228 -18.00 3.93 -9.31
C LEU A 228 -19.01 4.82 -8.61
N ASN A 229 -18.88 6.13 -8.78
CA ASN A 229 -19.81 7.12 -8.24
C ASN A 229 -20.31 7.99 -9.38
N LYS A 230 -21.60 8.28 -9.40
CA LYS A 230 -22.21 9.17 -10.38
C LYS A 230 -23.19 10.11 -9.69
N VAL A 231 -23.03 11.40 -9.96
CA VAL A 231 -23.99 12.42 -9.59
C VAL A 231 -24.83 12.76 -10.81
N PHE A 232 -26.15 12.80 -10.66
CA PHE A 232 -27.09 13.08 -11.73
C PHE A 232 -28.27 13.91 -11.21
N SER A 233 -29.06 14.43 -12.13
CA SER A 233 -30.28 15.18 -11.83
C SER A 233 -31.44 14.50 -12.53
N LEU A 234 -32.61 14.43 -11.88
CA LEU A 234 -33.82 13.82 -12.42
C LEU A 234 -35.01 14.76 -12.18
N GLY A 235 -35.43 15.46 -13.22
CA GLY A 235 -36.45 16.51 -13.12
C GLY A 235 -35.97 17.65 -12.23
N ASP A 236 -36.81 18.03 -11.25
CA ASP A 236 -36.51 19.10 -10.29
C ASP A 236 -35.50 18.66 -9.20
N LEU A 237 -35.21 17.36 -9.10
CA LEU A 237 -34.25 16.82 -8.13
C LEU A 237 -32.84 16.92 -8.69
N GLN A 238 -32.07 17.86 -8.14
CA GLN A 238 -30.65 18.05 -8.47
C GLN A 238 -29.75 17.39 -7.42
N GLY A 239 -28.61 16.84 -7.86
CA GLY A 239 -27.60 16.30 -6.94
C GLY A 239 -27.89 14.90 -6.42
N LEU A 240 -28.68 14.09 -7.14
CA LEU A 240 -28.83 12.66 -6.85
C LEU A 240 -27.48 11.98 -7.02
N SER A 241 -27.04 11.17 -6.05
CA SER A 241 -25.79 10.42 -6.17
C SER A 241 -26.05 8.93 -6.07
N ALA A 242 -25.55 8.16 -7.02
CA ALA A 242 -25.49 6.71 -6.94
C ALA A 242 -24.04 6.26 -6.90
N SER A 243 -23.71 5.33 -6.01
CA SER A 243 -22.42 4.68 -6.02
C SER A 243 -22.53 3.18 -5.88
N VAL A 244 -21.61 2.49 -6.54
CA VAL A 244 -21.47 1.04 -6.51
C VAL A 244 -20.01 0.72 -6.26
N SER A 245 -19.75 -0.16 -5.31
CA SER A 245 -18.42 -0.61 -4.97
C SER A 245 -18.37 -2.13 -4.89
N PHE A 246 -17.29 -2.69 -5.42
CA PHE A 246 -16.95 -4.10 -5.38
C PHE A 246 -15.63 -4.25 -4.64
N ALA A 247 -15.60 -5.08 -3.61
CA ALA A 247 -14.37 -5.38 -2.88
C ALA A 247 -14.20 -6.89 -2.78
N ARG A 248 -13.00 -7.38 -3.08
CA ARG A 248 -12.57 -8.74 -2.82
C ARG A 248 -11.31 -8.70 -2.01
N ASN A 249 -11.35 -9.27 -0.82
CA ASN A 249 -10.21 -9.36 0.09
C ASN A 249 -9.87 -10.83 0.35
N GLN A 250 -8.60 -11.17 0.20
CA GLN A 250 -8.07 -12.49 0.51
C GLN A 250 -6.82 -12.31 1.37
N TYR A 251 -6.87 -12.90 2.56
CA TYR A 251 -5.80 -12.88 3.54
C TYR A 251 -5.16 -14.26 3.69
N THR A 252 -3.86 -14.29 3.96
CA THR A 252 -3.05 -15.49 4.10
C THR A 252 -3.50 -16.25 5.34
N GLY A 253 -3.90 -17.52 5.14
CA GLY A 253 -4.49 -18.34 6.20
C GLY A 253 -5.97 -18.05 6.50
N GLY A 254 -6.60 -17.14 5.74
CA GLY A 254 -8.03 -16.84 5.80
C GLY A 254 -8.78 -17.22 4.51
N GLY A 255 -10.12 -17.22 4.58
CA GLY A 255 -10.97 -17.40 3.39
C GLY A 255 -11.12 -16.11 2.57
N SER A 256 -11.47 -16.23 1.29
CA SER A 256 -11.79 -15.06 0.45
C SER A 256 -13.14 -14.45 0.80
N GLN A 257 -13.18 -13.12 0.89
CA GLN A 257 -14.40 -12.35 1.11
C GLN A 257 -14.68 -11.49 -0.11
N ASN A 258 -15.88 -11.60 -0.65
CA ASN A 258 -16.36 -10.76 -1.74
C ASN A 258 -17.53 -9.93 -1.20
N GLN A 259 -17.51 -8.64 -1.48
CA GLN A 259 -18.51 -7.69 -1.04
C GLN A 259 -18.94 -6.84 -2.23
N VAL A 260 -20.25 -6.64 -2.33
CA VAL A 260 -20.87 -5.69 -3.24
C VAL A 260 -21.64 -4.70 -2.38
N TYR A 261 -21.42 -3.42 -2.64
CA TYR A 261 -22.16 -2.35 -2.02
C TYR A 261 -22.75 -1.46 -3.09
N ALA A 262 -23.99 -1.06 -2.92
CA ALA A 262 -24.63 -0.03 -3.72
C ALA A 262 -25.33 0.95 -2.79
N THR A 263 -25.25 2.25 -3.08
CA THR A 263 -26.05 3.26 -2.40
C THR A 263 -26.59 4.28 -3.38
N ILE A 264 -27.78 4.78 -3.06
CA ILE A 264 -28.42 5.90 -3.74
C ILE A 264 -28.75 6.92 -2.66
N SER A 265 -28.30 8.16 -2.85
CA SER A 265 -28.61 9.28 -1.96
C SER A 265 -29.34 10.37 -2.73
N ILE A 266 -30.42 10.84 -2.12
CA ILE A 266 -31.34 11.83 -2.66
C ILE A 266 -31.34 13.03 -1.70
N PRO A 267 -30.82 14.19 -2.09
CA PRO A 267 -30.97 15.41 -1.30
C PRO A 267 -32.45 15.86 -1.33
N TRP A 268 -32.97 16.27 -0.19
CA TRP A 268 -34.32 16.81 -0.04
C TRP A 268 -34.26 18.18 0.66
N GLY A 269 -34.46 19.24 -0.13
CA GLY A 269 -34.29 20.62 0.33
C GLY A 269 -32.83 20.97 0.58
N ASP A 270 -32.57 22.07 1.30
CA ASP A 270 -31.23 22.64 1.40
C ASP A 270 -30.30 21.94 2.42
N SER A 271 -30.82 21.00 3.22
CA SER A 271 -30.07 20.42 4.35
C SER A 271 -30.38 18.96 4.70
N ARG A 272 -31.26 18.28 3.96
CA ARG A 272 -31.65 16.89 4.27
C ARG A 272 -31.23 15.97 3.13
N GLN A 273 -30.87 14.74 3.47
CA GLN A 273 -30.59 13.70 2.49
C GLN A 273 -31.24 12.40 2.94
N VAL A 274 -31.79 11.65 1.99
CA VAL A 274 -32.28 10.30 2.19
C VAL A 274 -31.39 9.36 1.39
N SER A 275 -30.72 8.45 2.08
CA SER A 275 -29.84 7.46 1.47
C SER A 275 -30.39 6.05 1.68
N TYR A 276 -30.40 5.25 0.62
CA TYR A 276 -30.66 3.82 0.68
C TYR A 276 -29.38 3.08 0.29
N SER A 277 -28.99 2.09 1.06
CA SER A 277 -27.78 1.30 0.81
C SER A 277 -28.08 -0.19 0.85
N VAL A 278 -27.36 -0.97 0.05
CA VAL A 278 -27.44 -2.42 0.06
C VAL A 278 -26.02 -2.96 0.07
N GLN A 279 -25.71 -3.77 1.07
CA GLN A 279 -24.46 -4.52 1.14
C GLN A 279 -24.76 -6.01 1.11
N LYS A 280 -24.05 -6.72 0.23
CA LYS A 280 -24.09 -8.18 0.16
C LYS A 280 -22.68 -8.74 0.22
N ASP A 281 -22.46 -9.68 1.13
CA ASP A 281 -21.23 -10.46 1.17
C ASP A 281 -21.45 -11.93 0.80
N ASN A 282 -20.36 -12.62 0.46
CA ASN A 282 -20.38 -14.05 0.12
C ASN A 282 -20.49 -14.99 1.34
N ARG A 283 -20.62 -14.46 2.56
CA ARG A 283 -20.78 -15.24 3.80
C ARG A 283 -22.20 -15.15 4.37
N GLY A 284 -23.14 -14.56 3.63
CA GLY A 284 -24.56 -14.52 3.97
C GLY A 284 -25.02 -13.27 4.70
N GLY A 285 -24.13 -12.28 4.92
CA GLY A 285 -24.48 -10.97 5.45
C GLY A 285 -25.15 -10.11 4.38
N LEU A 286 -26.46 -9.87 4.56
CA LEU A 286 -27.21 -8.85 3.85
C LEU A 286 -27.53 -7.74 4.85
N GLN A 287 -27.01 -6.53 4.61
CA GLN A 287 -27.36 -5.33 5.37
C GLN A 287 -28.01 -4.33 4.40
N GLN A 288 -29.17 -3.80 4.80
CA GLN A 288 -29.97 -2.80 4.09
C GLN A 288 -30.06 -1.55 4.96
#